data_AF-A0A9D6NFR5-F1
#
_entry.id   AF-A0A9D6NFR5-F1
#
_cell.length_a   1.000
_cell.length_b   1.000
_cell.length_c   1.000
_cell.angle_alpha   90.00
_cell.angle_beta   90.00
_cell.angle_gamma   90.00
#
_symmetry.space_group_name_H-M   'P 1'
#
loop_
_entity.id
_entity.type
_entity.pdbx_description
1 polymer ?
#
loop_
_entity_poly.entity_id
_entity_poly.type
_entity_poly.pdbx_seq_one_letter_code
_entity_poly.pdbx_strand_id
1 'polypeptide(L)' 'MERTTISLPAELIRRVKMLAAQRGTSMAALIREALEEKTAGHRPLPRSLGIADSGHTDTAYLTGEEWPEPLSWR' A
#
# COMPACT_ATOMS: atom_id res chain seq x y z
N MET A 1 6.14 12.43 -11.91
CA MET A 1 5.56 11.14 -12.37
C MET A 1 6.69 10.27 -12.84
N GLU A 2 6.69 8.99 -12.50
CA GLU A 2 7.61 7.99 -13.03
C GLU A 2 6.95 7.22 -14.18
N ARG A 3 7.74 6.75 -15.15
CA ARG A 3 7.24 6.00 -16.30
C ARG A 3 7.34 4.49 -16.03
N THR A 4 6.18 3.86 -15.86
CA THR A 4 6.09 2.39 -15.69
C THR A 4 5.49 1.76 -16.93
N THR A 5 6.12 0.71 -17.45
CA THR A 5 5.56 -0.10 -18.54
C THR A 5 4.99 -1.37 -17.95
N ILE A 6 3.71 -1.64 -18.21
CA ILE A 6 3.02 -2.86 -17.76
C ILE A 6 2.49 -3.62 -18.97
N SER A 7 2.56 -4.95 -18.91
CA SER A 7 1.92 -5.82 -19.89
C SER A 7 0.49 -6.11 -19.45
N LEU A 8 -0.47 -5.97 -20.35
CA LEU A 8 -1.88 -6.23 -20.10
C LEU A 8 -2.43 -7.16 -21.19
N PRO A 9 -3.38 -8.04 -20.86
CA PRO A 9 -4.11 -8.81 -21.88
C PRO A 9 -4.79 -7.88 -22.88
N ALA A 10 -4.78 -8.25 -24.16
CA ALA A 10 -5.34 -7.44 -25.25
C ALA A 10 -6.82 -7.07 -25.00
N GLU A 11 -7.61 -8.03 -24.51
CA GLU A 11 -9.02 -7.84 -24.16
C GLU A 11 -9.24 -6.83 -23.03
N LEU A 12 -8.28 -6.74 -22.09
CA LEU A 12 -8.35 -5.75 -21.01
C LEU A 12 -8.09 -4.35 -21.57
N ILE A 13 -7.05 -4.18 -22.40
CA ILE A 13 -6.77 -2.89 -23.07
C ILE A 13 -7.98 -2.42 -23.89
N ARG A 14 -8.64 -3.33 -24.62
CA ARG A 14 -9.83 -2.99 -25.41
C ARG A 14 -10.96 -2.44 -24.55
N ARG A 15 -11.27 -3.11 -23.43
CA ARG A 15 -12.31 -2.68 -22.49
C ARG A 15 -11.98 -1.34 -21.83
N VAL A 16 -10.73 -1.14 -21.42
CA VAL A 16 -10.29 0.12 -20.81
C VAL A 16 -10.41 1.28 -21.80
N LYS A 17 -10.04 1.08 -23.08
CA LYS A 17 -10.21 2.10 -24.12
C LYS A 17 -11.68 2.48 -24.34
N MET A 18 -12.57 1.49 -24.40
CA MET A 18 -14.01 1.74 -24.52
C MET A 18 -14.56 2.52 -23.32
N LEU A 19 -14.16 2.14 -22.11
CA LEU A 19 -14.61 2.81 -20.89
C LEU A 19 -14.09 4.26 -20.81
N ALA A 20 -12.83 4.49 -21.20
CA ALA A 20 -12.26 5.83 -21.26
C ALA A 20 -13.03 6.72 -22.27
N ALA A 21 -13.35 6.18 -23.46
CA ALA A 21 -14.15 6.88 -24.45
C ALA A 21 -15.57 7.20 -23.94
N GLN A 22 -16.24 6.25 -23.29
CA GLN A 22 -17.56 6.47 -22.69
C GLN A 22 -17.56 7.56 -21.61
N ARG A 23 -16.50 7.63 -20.80
CA ARG A 23 -16.35 8.63 -19.74
C ARG A 23 -15.80 9.98 -20.24
N GLY A 24 -15.42 10.09 -21.51
CA GLY A 24 -14.77 11.30 -22.05
C GLY A 24 -13.42 11.61 -21.40
N THR A 25 -12.71 10.58 -20.89
CA THR A 25 -11.43 10.73 -20.20
C THR A 25 -10.31 10.00 -20.94
N SER A 26 -9.06 10.27 -20.56
CA SER A 26 -7.91 9.55 -21.11
C SER A 26 -7.76 8.17 -20.46
N MET A 27 -7.26 7.21 -21.24
CA MET A 27 -6.91 5.87 -20.73
C MET A 27 -5.94 5.94 -19.54
N ALA A 28 -4.97 6.87 -19.59
CA ALA A 28 -4.01 7.07 -18.51
C ALA A 28 -4.64 7.61 -17.23
N ALA A 29 -5.60 8.52 -17.33
CA ALA A 29 -6.34 9.03 -16.17
C ALA A 29 -7.16 7.92 -15.51
N LEU A 30 -7.86 7.11 -16.31
CA LEU A 30 -8.65 5.99 -15.81
C LEU A 30 -7.79 4.90 -15.15
N ILE A 31 -6.62 4.60 -15.72
CA ILE A 31 -5.67 3.66 -15.09
C ILE A 31 -5.15 4.21 -13.77
N ARG A 32 -4.87 5.52 -13.70
CA ARG A 32 -4.38 6.16 -12.48
C ARG A 32 -5.45 6.15 -11.38
N GLU A 33 -6.68 6.54 -11.70
CA GLU A 33 -7.85 6.47 -10.80
C GLU A 33 -7.99 5.08 -10.19
N ALA A 34 -7.99 4.03 -11.03
CA ALA A 34 -8.11 2.66 -10.55
C ALA A 34 -6.94 2.22 -9.65
N LEU A 35 -5.72 2.67 -9.93
CA LEU A 35 -4.55 2.38 -9.08
C LEU A 35 -4.63 3.12 -7.74
N GLU A 36 -5.04 4.39 -7.75
CA GLU A 36 -5.23 5.19 -6.54
C GLU A 36 -6.32 4.56 -5.65
N GLU A 37 -7.47 4.21 -6.21
CA GLU A 37 -8.54 3.51 -5.49
C GLU A 37 -8.06 2.18 -4.90
N LYS A 38 -7.31 1.39 -5.68
CA LYS A 38 -6.82 0.08 -5.22
C LYS A 38 -5.76 0.20 -4.13
N THR A 39 -4.96 1.26 -4.16
CA THR A 39 -3.86 1.50 -3.20
C THR A 39 -4.27 2.34 -2.00
N ALA A 40 -5.40 3.04 -2.04
CA ALA A 40 -5.90 3.86 -0.94
C ALA A 40 -6.03 3.09 0.39
N GLY A 41 -6.37 1.80 0.32
CA GLY A 41 -6.47 0.92 1.49
C GLY A 41 -5.16 0.20 1.85
N HIS A 42 -4.09 0.36 1.07
CA HIS A 42 -2.83 -0.34 1.31
C HIS A 42 -2.05 0.34 2.44
N ARG A 43 -2.31 -0.11 3.67
CA ARG A 43 -1.48 0.18 4.84
C ARG A 43 -0.50 -0.98 5.03
N PRO A 44 0.79 -0.82 4.71
CA PRO A 44 1.75 -1.85 5.03
C PRO A 44 1.71 -2.09 6.54
N LEU A 45 1.67 -3.36 6.94
CA LEU A 45 1.79 -3.71 8.35
C LEU A 45 3.10 -3.12 8.88
N PRO A 46 3.10 -2.54 10.08
CA PRO A 46 4.32 -2.04 10.67
C PRO A 46 5.34 -3.19 10.74
N ARG A 47 6.54 -2.97 10.18
CA ARG A 47 7.59 -4.01 10.14
C ARG A 47 8.09 -4.40 11.54
N SER A 48 7.85 -3.54 12.52
CA SER A 48 8.13 -3.77 13.93
C SER A 48 7.12 -2.98 14.78
N LEU A 49 6.95 -3.39 16.03
CA LEU A 49 6.13 -2.69 17.03
C LEU A 49 6.80 -1.41 17.58
N GLY A 50 7.92 -0.95 17.01
CA GLY A 50 8.69 0.18 17.53
C GLY A 50 9.46 -0.13 18.84
N ILE A 51 9.36 -1.37 19.35
CA ILE A 51 10.00 -1.79 20.61
C ILE A 51 11.52 -1.56 20.59
N ALA A 52 12.18 -1.79 19.44
CA ALA A 52 13.63 -1.58 19.30
C ALA A 52 14.05 -0.10 19.23
N ASP A 53 13.12 0.83 19.00
CA ASP A 53 13.36 2.29 18.94
C ASP A 53 12.92 2.99 20.25
N SER A 54 12.51 2.21 21.26
CA SER A 54 12.00 2.71 22.54
C SER A 54 13.08 3.34 23.44
N GLY A 55 14.35 3.32 23.05
CA GLY A 55 15.48 3.75 23.88
C GLY A 55 15.82 2.82 25.04
N HIS A 56 15.12 1.68 25.15
CA HIS A 56 15.31 0.66 26.20
C HIS A 56 16.13 -0.52 25.68
N THR A 57 17.29 -0.74 26.30
CA THR A 57 18.28 -1.77 25.91
C THR A 57 17.91 -3.19 26.38
N ASP A 58 16.88 -3.33 27.22
CA ASP A 58 16.42 -4.59 27.84
C ASP A 58 15.30 -5.30 27.07
N THR A 59 14.89 -4.75 25.93
CA THR A 59 13.81 -5.29 25.07
C THR A 59 14.07 -6.69 24.51
N ALA A 60 15.34 -7.09 24.38
CA ALA A 60 15.73 -8.44 23.97
C ALA A 60 15.57 -9.49 25.07
N TYR A 61 15.59 -9.09 26.35
CA TYR A 61 15.41 -10.00 27.49
C TYR A 61 13.92 -10.28 27.75
N LEU A 62 13.06 -9.28 27.57
CA LEU A 62 11.62 -9.38 27.87
C LEU A 62 10.82 -10.15 26.81
N THR A 63 11.27 -10.19 25.56
CA THR A 63 10.56 -10.86 24.44
C THR A 63 10.61 -12.39 24.49
N GLY A 64 11.45 -12.98 25.35
CA GLY A 64 11.55 -14.43 25.51
C GLY A 64 10.55 -15.03 26.49
N GLU A 65 10.10 -14.27 27.49
CA GLU A 65 9.25 -14.78 28.58
C GLU A 65 7.87 -14.10 28.69
N GLU A 66 7.71 -12.87 28.16
CA GLU A 66 6.48 -12.10 28.37
C GLU A 66 6.03 -11.36 27.09
N TRP A 67 4.71 -11.17 26.95
CA TRP A 67 4.16 -10.30 25.92
C TRP A 67 4.35 -8.85 26.37
N PRO A 68 5.10 -8.01 25.63
CA PRO A 68 5.30 -6.62 26.03
C PRO A 68 3.98 -5.85 25.91
N GLU A 69 3.58 -5.17 26.99
CA GLU A 69 2.43 -4.28 26.94
C GLU A 69 2.75 -3.08 26.04
N PRO A 70 1.91 -2.78 25.03
CA PRO A 70 2.11 -1.61 24.20
C PRO A 70 1.97 -0.34 25.05
N LEU A 71 2.87 0.62 24.85
CA LEU A 71 2.79 1.93 25.49
C LEU A 71 1.41 2.55 25.21
N SER A 72 0.77 3.05 26.26
CA SER A 72 -0.49 3.79 26.12
C SER A 72 -0.25 5.02 25.25
N TRP A 73 -0.97 5.10 24.14
CA TRP A 73 -0.92 6.25 23.23
C TRP A 73 -1.48 7.49 23.93
N ARG A 74 -0.61 8.45 24.25
CA ARG A 74 -0.93 9.83 24.63
C ARG A 74 -0.04 10.78 23.85
#